data_AF-A0A5E4K612-F1
#
_entry.id   AF-A0A5E4K612-F1
#
_cell.length_a   1.000
_cell.length_b   1.000
_cell.length_c   1.000
_cell.angle_alpha   90.00
_cell.angle_beta   90.00
_cell.angle_gamma   90.00
#
_symmetry.space_group_name_H-M   'P 1'
#
loop_
_entity.id
_entity.type
_entity.pdbx_description
1 polymer ?
#
loop_
_entity_poly.entity_id
_entity_poly.type
_entity_poly.pdbx_seq_one_letter_code
_entity_poly.pdbx_strand_id
1 'polypeptide(L)'
;MKIEKIGEVNFGKFKTEFKITPKIKKYIEEENISLASLLPDGWKWYEMFLFDEVDKDRDGKPDKKLGKNFVVIYNKITETLGWNQEKGLETSGFEEKVDIKKLITHSSTKLTSIKNPKKEFMIGYALIRK
;
A
#
# COMPACT_ATOMS: atom_id res chain seq x y z
N MET A 1 -11.24 4.32 15.39
CA MET A 1 -9.92 4.69 14.82
C MET A 1 -10.15 5.59 13.61
N LYS A 2 -9.47 6.74 13.51
CA LYS A 2 -9.62 7.64 12.36
C LYS A 2 -8.49 7.38 11.37
N ILE A 3 -8.83 6.90 10.17
CA ILE A 3 -7.88 6.69 9.07
C ILE A 3 -7.71 8.02 8.33
N GLU A 4 -6.49 8.42 8.04
CA GLU A 4 -6.16 9.70 7.43
C GLU A 4 -5.94 9.57 5.92
N LYS A 5 -6.40 10.54 5.13
CA LYS A 5 -6.07 10.64 3.71
C LYS A 5 -4.70 11.31 3.57
N ILE A 6 -3.79 10.65 2.85
CA ILE A 6 -2.44 11.17 2.58
C ILE A 6 -2.27 11.66 1.14
N GLY A 7 -3.16 11.25 0.23
CA GLY A 7 -3.11 11.71 -1.15
C GLY A 7 -4.19 11.11 -2.03
N GLU A 8 -4.10 11.45 -3.31
CA GLU A 8 -4.99 11.01 -4.37
C GLU A 8 -4.25 11.01 -5.71
N VAL A 9 -4.53 10.01 -6.53
CA VAL A 9 -4.06 9.93 -7.92
C VAL A 9 -5.26 9.71 -8.84
N ASN A 10 -5.25 10.41 -9.98
CA ASN A 10 -6.25 10.25 -11.04
C ASN A 10 -5.52 9.80 -12.32
N PHE A 11 -6.02 8.75 -12.96
CA PHE A 11 -5.51 8.25 -14.25
C PHE A 11 -6.67 8.00 -15.20
N GLY A 12 -6.82 8.87 -16.20
CA GLY A 12 -7.99 8.86 -17.08
C GLY A 12 -9.30 8.96 -16.28
N LYS A 13 -10.08 7.89 -16.27
CA LYS A 13 -11.36 7.79 -15.54
C LYS A 13 -11.22 7.19 -14.14
N PHE A 14 -10.04 6.66 -13.80
CA PHE A 14 -9.77 6.01 -12.53
C PHE A 14 -9.32 7.03 -11.48
N LYS A 15 -9.79 6.83 -10.25
CA LYS A 15 -9.45 7.65 -9.09
C LYS A 15 -9.10 6.76 -7.92
N THR A 16 -7.92 6.95 -7.33
CA THR A 16 -7.48 6.24 -6.13
C THR A 16 -7.16 7.21 -5.01
N GLU A 17 -7.82 7.01 -3.85
CA GLU A 17 -7.47 7.71 -2.61
C GLU A 17 -6.50 6.87 -1.79
N PHE A 18 -5.45 7.50 -1.26
CA PHE A 18 -4.49 6.84 -0.41
C PHE A 18 -4.75 7.26 1.03
N LYS A 19 -4.88 6.26 1.90
CA LYS A 19 -5.17 6.42 3.31
C LYS A 19 -4.21 5.60 4.15
N ILE A 20 -3.98 6.05 5.36
CA ILE A 20 -3.04 5.44 6.30
C ILE A 20 -3.64 5.40 7.70
N THR A 21 -3.35 4.34 8.44
CA THR A 21 -3.73 4.24 9.84
C THR A 21 -2.72 4.98 10.73
N PRO A 22 -3.15 5.50 11.91
CA PRO A 22 -2.30 6.39 12.72
C PRO A 22 -0.97 5.78 13.17
N LYS A 23 -0.95 4.49 13.54
CA LYS A 23 0.28 3.82 14.00
C LYS A 23 1.27 3.63 12.86
N ILE A 24 0.78 3.33 11.66
CA ILE A 24 1.62 3.20 10.46
C ILE A 24 2.20 4.56 10.07
N LYS A 25 1.38 5.62 10.08
CA LYS A 25 1.85 6.99 9.81
C LYS A 25 2.99 7.38 10.75
N LYS A 26 2.78 7.19 12.06
CA LYS A 26 3.79 7.48 13.08
C LYS A 26 5.10 6.71 12.83
N TYR A 27 5.01 5.42 12.53
CA TYR A 27 6.19 4.60 12.25
C TYR A 27 6.96 5.10 11.00
N ILE A 28 6.26 5.46 9.91
CA ILE A 28 6.89 5.98 8.69
C ILE A 28 7.62 7.31 8.95
N GLU A 29 6.99 8.21 9.70
CA GLU A 29 7.59 9.49 10.09
C GLU A 29 8.81 9.29 11.01
N GLU A 30 8.77 8.32 11.93
CA GLU A 30 9.91 7.95 12.81
C GLU A 30 11.11 7.39 12.04
N GLU A 31 10.87 6.72 10.90
CA GLU A 31 11.90 6.26 9.97
C GLU A 31 12.41 7.37 9.01
N ASN A 32 11.92 8.60 9.21
CA ASN A 32 12.23 9.81 8.45
C ASN A 32 11.87 9.71 6.96
N ILE A 33 10.79 8.97 6.64
CA ILE A 33 10.29 8.77 5.29
C ILE A 33 9.10 9.70 5.04
N SER A 34 9.09 10.39 3.90
CA SER A 34 7.96 11.23 3.50
C SER A 34 6.75 10.38 3.12
N LEU A 35 5.56 10.71 3.64
CA LEU A 35 4.31 10.04 3.23
C LEU A 35 4.04 10.17 1.73
N ALA A 36 4.59 11.20 1.08
CA ALA A 36 4.48 11.36 -0.37
C ALA A 36 5.15 10.20 -1.13
N SER A 37 6.14 9.50 -0.56
CA SER A 37 6.76 8.34 -1.21
C SER A 37 5.86 7.10 -1.23
N LEU A 38 4.79 7.09 -0.42
CA LEU A 38 3.77 6.05 -0.46
C LEU A 38 2.78 6.27 -1.61
N LEU A 39 2.63 7.52 -2.04
CA LEU A 39 1.89 7.83 -3.25
C LEU A 39 2.82 7.41 -4.39
N PRO A 40 2.51 6.33 -5.14
CA PRO A 40 3.33 6.00 -6.29
C PRO A 40 3.41 7.24 -7.17
N ASP A 41 4.62 7.62 -7.60
CA ASP A 41 4.77 8.60 -8.69
C ASP A 41 3.89 8.08 -9.82
N GLY A 42 2.80 8.81 -10.09
CA GLY A 42 1.52 8.30 -10.60
C GLY A 42 1.54 7.62 -11.97
N TRP A 43 2.71 7.36 -12.53
CA TRP A 43 2.91 6.77 -13.85
C TRP A 43 3.45 5.34 -13.81
N LYS A 44 4.59 5.07 -13.17
CA LYS A 44 5.30 3.78 -13.37
C LYS A 44 4.63 2.59 -12.70
N TRP A 45 4.14 2.78 -11.48
CA TRP A 45 3.61 1.68 -10.67
C TRP A 45 2.09 1.67 -10.63
N TYR A 46 1.45 2.83 -10.79
CA TYR A 46 -0.01 2.93 -10.76
C TYR A 46 -0.65 2.34 -12.02
N GLU A 47 -0.04 2.51 -13.20
CA GLU A 47 -0.47 1.83 -14.43
C GLU A 47 -0.35 0.31 -14.30
N MET A 48 0.79 -0.21 -13.84
CA MET A 48 0.96 -1.66 -13.62
C MET A 48 -0.06 -2.20 -12.61
N PHE A 49 -0.26 -1.50 -11.49
CA PHE A 49 -1.27 -1.83 -10.50
C PHE A 49 -2.69 -1.84 -11.09
N LEU A 50 -3.04 -0.87 -11.94
CA LEU A 50 -4.32 -0.86 -12.64
C LEU A 50 -4.44 -2.01 -13.64
N PHE A 51 -3.40 -2.31 -14.43
CA PHE A 51 -3.42 -3.39 -15.42
C PHE A 51 -3.47 -4.79 -14.79
N ASP A 52 -2.72 -5.02 -13.71
CA ASP A 52 -2.65 -6.35 -13.09
C ASP A 52 -3.91 -6.67 -12.27
N GLU A 53 -4.49 -5.67 -11.60
CA GLU A 53 -5.58 -5.89 -10.64
C GLU A 53 -6.97 -5.48 -11.18
N VAL A 54 -7.05 -4.51 -12.10
CA VAL A 54 -8.32 -3.84 -12.48
C VAL A 54 -8.67 -3.94 -13.97
N ASP A 55 -7.69 -3.85 -14.86
CA ASP A 55 -7.83 -3.88 -16.32
C ASP A 55 -7.00 -5.02 -16.92
N LYS A 56 -7.40 -6.25 -16.61
CA LYS A 56 -6.72 -7.48 -17.06
C LYS A 56 -6.66 -7.61 -18.59
N ASP A 57 -7.62 -6.99 -19.29
CA ASP A 57 -7.72 -6.99 -20.75
C ASP A 57 -6.91 -5.84 -21.39
N ARG A 58 -6.34 -4.93 -20.58
CA ARG A 58 -5.51 -3.79 -20.99
C ARG A 58 -6.20 -2.86 -22.00
N ASP A 59 -7.53 -2.74 -21.92
CA ASP A 59 -8.33 -1.99 -22.89
C ASP A 59 -8.68 -0.56 -22.42
N GLY A 60 -8.19 -0.18 -21.24
CA GLY A 60 -8.42 1.12 -20.60
C GLY A 60 -9.86 1.30 -20.12
N LYS A 61 -10.70 0.27 -20.18
CA LYS A 61 -12.08 0.33 -19.69
C LYS A 61 -12.13 -0.19 -18.26
N PRO A 62 -12.78 0.56 -17.34
CA PRO A 62 -13.04 0.04 -16.01
C PRO A 62 -13.85 -1.26 -16.09
N ASP A 63 -13.35 -2.33 -15.47
CA ASP A 63 -14.13 -3.55 -15.27
C ASP A 63 -15.48 -3.19 -14.61
N LYS A 64 -16.58 -3.69 -15.18
CA LYS A 64 -17.93 -3.33 -14.73
C LYS A 64 -18.21 -3.72 -13.27
N LYS A 65 -17.52 -4.73 -12.73
CA LYS A 65 -17.65 -5.20 -11.35
C LYS A 65 -16.76 -4.37 -10.40
N LEU A 66 -15.55 -4.03 -10.80
CA LEU A 66 -14.59 -3.29 -9.97
C LEU A 66 -14.85 -1.77 -9.98
N GLY A 67 -15.37 -1.23 -11.07
CA GLY A 67 -15.65 0.20 -11.22
C GLY A 67 -14.37 1.03 -11.38
N LYS A 68 -14.43 2.32 -11.03
CA LYS A 68 -13.39 3.31 -11.33
C LYS A 68 -12.83 4.08 -10.13
N ASN A 69 -13.36 3.82 -8.93
CA ASN A 69 -12.99 4.54 -7.72
C ASN A 69 -12.45 3.55 -6.68
N PHE A 70 -11.24 3.80 -6.21
CA PHE A 70 -10.53 2.91 -5.30
C PHE A 70 -10.00 3.65 -4.08
N VAL A 71 -9.72 2.89 -3.04
CA VAL A 71 -9.01 3.36 -1.85
C VAL A 71 -7.91 2.37 -1.51
N VAL A 72 -6.69 2.87 -1.33
CA VAL A 72 -5.57 2.14 -0.75
C VAL A 72 -5.49 2.49 0.72
N ILE A 73 -5.46 1.50 1.60
CA ILE A 73 -5.34 1.70 3.05
C ILE A 73 -4.08 1.00 3.53
N TYR A 74 -3.05 1.76 3.89
CA TYR A 74 -1.85 1.24 4.54
C TYR A 74 -2.15 0.95 6.01
N ASN A 75 -2.03 -0.31 6.41
CA ASN A 75 -2.42 -0.77 7.76
C ASN A 75 -1.44 -1.79 8.37
N LYS A 76 -0.37 -2.17 7.66
CA LYS A 76 0.57 -3.20 8.11
C LYS A 76 2.02 -2.81 7.88
N ILE A 77 2.88 -3.13 8.84
CA ILE A 77 4.34 -3.11 8.70
C ILE A 77 4.84 -4.54 8.92
N THR A 78 5.76 -4.97 8.07
CA THR A 78 6.52 -6.22 8.24
C THR A 78 8.01 -5.90 8.08
N GLU A 79 8.82 -6.21 9.08
CA GLU A 79 10.28 -6.10 9.04
C GLU A 79 10.89 -7.50 8.90
N THR A 80 11.89 -7.65 8.02
CA THR A 80 12.64 -8.90 7.89
C THR A 80 13.78 -8.92 8.92
N LEU A 81 13.78 -9.91 9.81
CA LEU A 81 14.83 -10.08 10.82
C LEU A 81 15.99 -10.95 10.34
N GLY A 82 15.81 -11.64 9.22
CA GLY A 82 16.81 -12.52 8.61
C GLY A 82 16.27 -13.92 8.37
N TRP A 83 17.13 -14.77 7.83
CA TRP A 83 16.81 -16.17 7.59
C TRP A 83 17.54 -17.07 8.59
N ASN A 84 16.79 -17.99 9.20
CA ASN A 84 17.26 -18.98 10.14
C ASN A 84 17.06 -20.39 9.52
N GLN A 85 18.06 -21.27 9.62
CA GLN A 85 17.97 -22.64 9.09
C GLN A 85 16.83 -23.46 9.70
N GLU A 86 16.51 -23.25 10.98
CA GLU A 86 15.48 -24.01 11.70
C GLU A 86 14.09 -23.39 11.56
N LYS A 87 14.01 -22.06 11.52
CA LYS A 87 12.74 -21.31 11.58
C LYS A 87 12.33 -20.67 10.26
N GLY A 88 13.18 -20.73 9.25
CA GLY A 88 12.98 -20.06 7.97
C GLY A 88 13.14 -18.54 8.08
N LEU A 89 12.39 -17.81 7.26
CA LEU A 89 12.41 -16.34 7.25
C LEU A 89 11.71 -15.81 8.52
N GLU A 90 12.49 -15.17 9.40
CA GLU A 90 11.95 -14.53 10.58
C GLU A 90 11.50 -13.10 10.24
N THR A 91 10.28 -12.76 10.67
CA THR A 91 9.70 -11.43 10.46
C THR A 91 9.11 -10.90 11.76
N SER A 92 9.11 -9.57 11.89
CA SER A 92 8.39 -8.85 12.93
C SER A 92 7.51 -7.78 12.30
N GLY A 93 6.76 -7.05 13.12
CA GLY A 93 5.95 -5.95 12.66
C GLY A 93 4.61 -5.85 13.38
N PHE A 94 3.67 -5.13 12.77
CA PHE A 94 2.36 -4.93 13.35
C PHE A 94 1.32 -4.63 12.28
N GLU A 95 0.06 -4.89 12.61
CA GLU A 95 -1.09 -4.63 11.75
C GLU A 95 -2.18 -3.92 12.56
N GLU A 96 -2.68 -2.80 12.05
CA GLU A 96 -3.87 -2.13 12.57
C GLU A 96 -5.11 -2.72 11.90
N LYS A 97 -6.03 -3.26 12.71
CA LYS A 97 -7.30 -3.80 12.20
C LYS A 97 -8.15 -2.66 11.64
N VAL A 98 -8.56 -2.81 10.39
CA VAL A 98 -9.47 -1.90 9.70
C VAL A 98 -10.69 -2.71 9.25
N ASP A 99 -11.89 -2.13 9.41
CA ASP A 99 -13.10 -2.71 8.79
C ASP A 99 -13.03 -2.49 7.27
N ILE A 100 -12.64 -3.54 6.55
CA ILE A 100 -12.44 -3.53 5.11
C ILE A 100 -13.65 -4.18 4.45
N LYS A 101 -14.45 -3.37 3.76
CA LYS A 101 -15.53 -3.83 2.88
C LYS A 101 -15.09 -3.66 1.43
N LYS A 102 -15.57 -4.55 0.54
CA LYS A 102 -15.26 -4.54 -0.90
C LYS A 102 -13.74 -4.64 -1.19
N LEU A 103 -13.05 -5.52 -0.46
CA LEU A 103 -11.65 -5.86 -0.72
C LEU A 103 -11.47 -6.35 -2.15
N ILE A 104 -10.48 -5.79 -2.84
CA ILE A 104 -10.00 -6.27 -4.13
C ILE A 104 -8.78 -7.17 -3.88
N THR A 105 -7.75 -6.62 -3.23
CA THR A 105 -6.50 -7.36 -2.97
C THR A 105 -5.75 -6.79 -1.76
N HIS A 106 -4.81 -7.58 -1.24
CA HIS A 106 -3.76 -7.13 -0.32
C HIS A 106 -2.42 -7.17 -1.02
N SER A 107 -1.62 -6.14 -0.82
CA SER A 107 -0.26 -6.09 -1.36
C SER A 107 0.65 -5.31 -0.42
N SER A 108 1.91 -5.17 -0.78
CA SER A 108 2.90 -4.46 0.01
C SER A 108 3.94 -3.82 -0.88
N THR A 109 4.54 -2.73 -0.40
CA THR A 109 5.72 -2.13 -1.03
C THR A 109 6.89 -2.13 -0.07
N LYS A 110 8.09 -2.35 -0.61
CA LYS A 110 9.33 -2.33 0.15
C LYS A 110 9.79 -0.90 0.33
N LEU A 111 10.16 -0.54 1.56
CA LEU A 111 10.74 0.74 1.91
C LEU A 111 12.07 0.53 2.63
N THR A 112 12.94 1.53 2.49
CA THR A 112 14.21 1.62 3.20
C THR A 112 14.15 2.81 4.14
N SER A 113 14.53 2.61 5.40
CA SER A 113 14.60 3.69 6.38
C SER A 113 15.64 4.73 5.98
N ILE A 114 15.29 6.02 6.08
CA ILE A 114 16.24 7.12 5.89
C ILE A 114 17.11 7.28 7.15
N LYS A 115 16.54 6.99 8.32
CA LYS A 115 17.26 7.00 9.60
C LYS A 115 18.33 5.92 9.69
N ASN A 116 18.05 4.73 9.15
CA ASN A 116 19.00 3.61 9.08
C ASN A 116 18.89 2.92 7.71
N PRO A 117 19.76 3.26 6.75
CA PRO A 117 19.69 2.69 5.39
C PRO A 117 19.87 1.16 5.30
N LYS A 118 20.32 0.50 6.38
CA LYS A 118 20.38 -0.97 6.46
C LYS A 118 19.05 -1.60 6.88
N LYS A 119 18.11 -0.81 7.37
CA LYS A 119 16.77 -1.26 7.78
C LYS A 119 15.83 -1.17 6.59
N GLU A 120 15.33 -2.33 6.18
CA GLU A 120 14.32 -2.47 5.14
C GLU A 120 13.05 -3.09 5.74
N PHE A 121 11.89 -2.65 5.27
CA PHE A 121 10.62 -3.18 5.72
C PHE A 121 9.56 -3.07 4.63
N MET A 122 8.53 -3.89 4.73
CA MET A 122 7.36 -3.87 3.85
C MET A 122 6.25 -3.07 4.52
N ILE A 123 5.66 -2.12 3.81
CA ILE A 123 4.39 -1.51 4.19
C ILE A 123 3.26 -2.20 3.41
N GLY A 124 2.42 -2.92 4.13
CA GLY A 124 1.27 -3.64 3.61
C GLY A 124 0.03 -2.74 3.54
N TYR A 125 -0.76 -2.96 2.49
CA TYR A 125 -1.99 -2.22 2.25
C TYR A 125 -3.12 -3.10 1.73
N ALA A 126 -4.34 -2.63 1.97
CA ALA A 126 -5.54 -3.16 1.34
C ALA A 126 -5.98 -2.23 0.20
N LEU A 127 -6.24 -2.80 -0.97
CA LEU A 127 -6.94 -2.14 -2.05
C LEU A 127 -8.43 -2.48 -1.96
N ILE A 128 -9.27 -1.45 -1.86
CA ILE A 128 -10.71 -1.61 -1.82
C ILE A 128 -11.39 -0.79 -2.90
N ARG A 129 -12.56 -1.26 -3.35
CA ARG A 129 -13.48 -0.46 -4.16
C ARG A 129 -14.21 0.54 -3.27
N LYS A 130 -14.27 1.81 -3.70
CA LYS A 130 -15.04 2.86 -3.03
C LYS A 130 -16.54 2.64 -3.25
#